data_AF-A0A8T1EDJ1-F1
#
_entry.id   AF-A0A8T1EDJ1-F1
#
_cell.length_a   1.000
_cell.length_b   1.000
_cell.length_c   1.000
_cell.angle_alpha   90.00
_cell.angle_beta   90.00
_cell.angle_gamma   90.00
#
_symmetry.space_group_name_H-M   'P 1'
#
loop_
_entity.id
_entity.type
_entity.pdbx_description
1 polymer ?
#
loop_
_entity_poly.entity_id
_entity_poly.type
_entity_poly.pdbx_seq_one_letter_code
_entity_poly.pdbx_strand_id
1 'polypeptide(L)'
;MRVSVKGKVRKPPKYKNTAETFEFKAAVLTYYDTHTMAAAIGVFWSAIALRGKAYATKKRVVLRWKQHRSRIDSLAANTTTAKLKRYRAAGSAKTLSDDAELDLFEWLVAVRRNKIPVSATMLQQETLEIAKMYDGKNPTGSIAPADSDEVAQTLQVRYAAVL
;
A
#
# COMPACT_ATOMS: atom_id res chain seq x y z
N MET A 1 1.64 28.09 -11.49
CA MET A 1 2.64 27.03 -11.75
C MET A 1 3.70 27.12 -10.64
N ARG A 2 3.93 26.09 -9.80
CA ARG A 2 4.94 26.17 -8.72
C ARG A 2 6.35 26.09 -9.32
N VAL A 3 7.14 27.14 -9.10
CA VAL A 3 8.52 27.24 -9.60
C VAL A 3 9.48 26.69 -8.55
N SER A 4 10.50 25.92 -8.98
CA SER A 4 11.51 25.34 -8.09
C SER A 4 12.42 26.44 -7.54
N VAL A 5 12.39 26.68 -6.23
CA VAL A 5 13.19 27.73 -5.53
C VAL A 5 14.71 27.56 -5.74
N LYS A 6 15.17 26.34 -6.06
CA LYS A 6 16.60 26.03 -6.27
C LYS A 6 17.01 25.89 -7.75
N GLY A 7 16.12 26.22 -8.71
CA GLY A 7 16.41 26.11 -10.15
C GLY A 7 16.63 24.69 -10.69
N LYS A 8 16.57 23.65 -9.85
CA LYS A 8 16.69 22.25 -10.25
C LYS A 8 15.31 21.73 -10.65
N VAL A 9 15.17 21.34 -11.91
CA VAL A 9 13.98 20.62 -12.41
C VAL A 9 14.05 19.18 -11.89
N ARG A 10 12.92 18.67 -11.37
CA ARG A 10 12.83 17.25 -10.99
C ARG A 10 13.07 16.39 -12.23
N LYS A 11 14.03 15.47 -12.16
CA LYS A 11 14.21 14.46 -13.22
C LYS A 11 12.91 13.65 -13.36
N PRO A 12 12.46 13.35 -14.59
CA PRO A 12 11.27 12.56 -14.78
C PRO A 12 11.46 11.17 -14.13
N PRO A 13 10.42 10.64 -13.46
CA PRO A 13 10.52 9.34 -12.81
C PRO A 13 10.72 8.24 -13.86
N LYS A 14 11.78 7.44 -13.71
CA LYS A 14 12.05 6.27 -14.56
C LYS A 14 11.54 5.02 -13.87
N TYR A 15 10.28 4.68 -14.08
CA TYR A 15 9.70 3.43 -13.57
C TYR A 15 10.17 2.25 -14.42
N LYS A 16 11.03 1.39 -13.87
CA LYS A 16 11.54 0.18 -14.56
C LYS A 16 10.72 -1.08 -14.28
N ASN A 17 9.86 -1.04 -13.27
CA ASN A 17 9.09 -2.21 -12.83
C ASN A 17 7.65 -2.10 -13.32
N THR A 18 7.30 -2.93 -14.30
CA THR A 18 5.91 -3.16 -14.69
C THR A 18 5.28 -4.15 -13.70
N ALA A 19 4.21 -3.74 -13.04
CA ALA A 19 3.44 -4.64 -12.17
C ALA A 19 2.37 -5.38 -12.99
N GLU A 20 2.27 -6.68 -12.77
CA GLU A 20 1.29 -7.56 -13.42
C GLU A 20 -0.03 -7.63 -12.62
N THR A 21 -1.14 -7.85 -13.33
CA THR A 21 -2.49 -8.02 -12.76
C THR A 21 -2.65 -9.37 -12.07
N PHE A 22 -3.64 -9.52 -11.18
CA PHE A 22 -3.88 -10.81 -10.51
C PHE A 22 -4.33 -11.90 -11.48
N GLU A 23 -5.16 -11.57 -12.47
CA GLU A 23 -5.52 -12.49 -13.57
C GLU A 23 -4.28 -13.01 -14.31
N PHE A 24 -3.32 -12.13 -14.62
CA PHE A 24 -2.11 -12.51 -15.33
C PHE A 24 -1.23 -13.43 -14.47
N LYS A 25 -1.08 -13.10 -13.19
CA LYS A 25 -0.35 -13.95 -12.24
C LYS A 25 -0.97 -15.34 -12.14
N ALA A 26 -2.30 -15.42 -12.03
CA ALA A 26 -3.02 -16.68 -11.95
C ALA A 26 -2.86 -17.51 -13.23
N ALA A 27 -2.93 -16.89 -14.40
CA ALA A 27 -2.70 -17.55 -15.69
C ALA A 27 -1.28 -18.12 -15.81
N VAL A 28 -0.25 -17.34 -15.42
CA VAL A 28 1.14 -17.79 -15.41
C VAL A 28 1.34 -19.01 -14.51
N LEU A 29 0.77 -18.96 -13.30
CA LEU A 29 0.92 -20.05 -12.34
C LEU A 29 0.19 -21.32 -12.81
N THR A 30 -1.02 -21.18 -13.37
CA THR A 30 -1.78 -22.29 -13.93
C THR A 30 -1.02 -22.98 -15.08
N TYR A 31 -0.39 -22.20 -15.95
CA TYR A 31 0.46 -22.75 -17.00
C TYR A 31 1.71 -23.43 -16.42
N TYR A 32 2.32 -22.84 -15.39
CA TYR A 32 3.50 -23.39 -14.73
C TYR A 32 3.24 -24.70 -13.96
N ASP A 33 2.00 -24.99 -13.57
CA ASP A 33 1.67 -26.25 -12.91
C ASP A 33 1.87 -27.47 -13.83
N THR A 34 1.74 -27.27 -15.15
CA THR A 34 1.88 -28.32 -16.17
C THR A 34 3.15 -28.19 -17.01
N HIS A 35 3.85 -27.05 -16.96
CA HIS A 35 5.00 -26.75 -17.81
C HIS A 35 6.23 -26.34 -17.01
N THR A 36 7.39 -26.40 -17.66
CA THR A 36 8.63 -25.92 -17.05
C THR A 36 8.65 -24.39 -16.88
N MET A 37 9.44 -23.90 -15.93
CA MET A 37 9.64 -22.45 -15.71
C MET A 37 10.15 -21.74 -16.97
N ALA A 38 11.00 -22.40 -17.76
CA ALA A 38 11.51 -21.86 -19.01
C ALA A 38 10.39 -21.68 -20.04
N ALA A 39 9.52 -22.68 -20.19
CA ALA A 39 8.35 -22.61 -21.05
C ALA A 39 7.38 -21.51 -20.60
N ALA A 40 7.08 -21.41 -19.30
CA ALA A 40 6.22 -20.37 -18.76
C ALA A 40 6.78 -18.97 -19.06
N ILE A 41 8.08 -18.74 -18.83
CA ILE A 41 8.67 -17.42 -19.12
C ILE A 41 8.69 -17.14 -20.63
N GLY A 42 8.93 -18.13 -21.47
CA GLY A 42 8.92 -17.98 -22.93
C GLY A 42 7.55 -17.60 -23.49
N VAL A 43 6.47 -18.16 -22.95
CA VAL A 43 5.09 -17.86 -23.38
C VAL A 43 4.65 -16.46 -22.92
N PHE A 44 4.83 -16.16 -21.64
CA PHE A 44 4.28 -14.93 -21.04
C PHE A 44 5.20 -13.70 -21.19
N TRP A 45 6.50 -13.92 -21.45
CA TRP A 45 7.48 -12.86 -21.66
C TRP A 45 8.46 -13.24 -22.79
N SER A 46 7.95 -13.35 -24.01
CA SER A 46 8.69 -13.78 -25.21
C SER A 46 9.94 -12.94 -25.52
N ALA A 47 9.97 -11.66 -25.14
CA ALA A 47 11.13 -10.78 -25.35
C ALA A 47 12.32 -11.06 -24.41
N ILE A 48 12.18 -11.98 -23.44
CA ILE A 48 13.24 -12.28 -22.47
C ILE A 48 14.08 -13.46 -22.95
N ALA A 49 15.37 -13.20 -23.19
CA ALA A 49 16.34 -14.25 -23.46
C ALA A 49 16.47 -15.23 -22.29
N LEU A 50 16.46 -16.53 -22.61
CA LEU A 50 16.68 -17.60 -21.65
C LEU A 50 18.04 -17.43 -20.96
N ARG A 51 18.09 -17.73 -19.65
CA ARG A 51 19.30 -17.63 -18.80
C ARG A 51 19.93 -16.24 -18.66
N GLY A 52 19.30 -15.18 -19.16
CA GLY A 52 19.73 -13.79 -18.90
C GLY A 52 19.36 -13.27 -17.51
N LYS A 53 19.85 -12.08 -17.15
CA LYS A 53 19.51 -11.40 -15.88
C LYS A 53 17.99 -11.19 -15.72
N ALA A 54 17.31 -10.78 -16.79
CA ALA A 54 15.85 -10.59 -16.80
C ALA A 54 15.09 -11.90 -16.54
N TYR A 55 15.57 -13.02 -17.09
CA TYR A 55 15.02 -14.35 -16.84
C TYR A 55 15.13 -14.72 -15.36
N ALA A 56 16.31 -14.55 -14.74
CA ALA A 56 16.51 -14.84 -13.33
C ALA A 56 15.58 -14.00 -12.42
N THR A 57 15.35 -12.73 -12.77
CA THR A 57 14.39 -11.87 -12.07
C THR A 57 12.96 -12.40 -12.21
N LYS A 58 12.50 -12.73 -13.43
CA LYS A 58 11.13 -13.26 -13.63
C LYS A 58 10.93 -14.62 -12.96
N LYS A 59 11.92 -15.53 -13.04
CA LYS A 59 11.91 -16.79 -12.31
C LYS A 59 11.67 -16.57 -10.82
N ARG A 60 12.40 -15.63 -10.19
CA ARG A 60 12.22 -15.31 -8.76
C ARG A 60 10.83 -14.74 -8.46
N VAL A 61 10.29 -13.92 -9.37
CA VAL A 61 8.94 -13.35 -9.24
C VAL A 61 7.88 -14.45 -9.30
N VAL A 62 7.94 -15.35 -10.28
CA VAL A 62 6.98 -16.47 -10.42
C VAL A 62 7.06 -17.40 -9.21
N LEU A 63 8.25 -17.72 -8.71
CA LEU A 63 8.41 -18.52 -7.49
C LEU A 63 7.82 -17.83 -6.26
N ARG A 64 7.98 -16.51 -6.14
CA ARG A 64 7.32 -15.74 -5.06
C ARG A 64 5.80 -15.76 -5.20
N TRP A 65 5.27 -15.68 -6.42
CA TRP A 65 3.83 -15.79 -6.65
C TRP A 65 3.30 -17.18 -6.27
N LYS A 66 4.06 -18.24 -6.56
CA LYS A 66 3.72 -19.61 -6.15
C LYS A 66 3.60 -19.74 -4.63
N GLN A 67 4.45 -19.07 -3.85
CA GLN A 67 4.34 -19.03 -2.38
C GLN A 67 3.04 -18.37 -1.90
N HIS A 68 2.43 -17.49 -2.70
CA HIS A 68 1.20 -16.77 -2.39
C HIS A 68 0.05 -17.17 -3.31
N ARG A 69 0.05 -18.42 -3.81
CA ARG A 69 -0.90 -18.91 -4.84
C ARG A 69 -2.36 -18.71 -4.41
N SER A 70 -2.73 -19.17 -3.22
CA SER A 70 -4.09 -19.07 -2.68
C SER A 70 -4.65 -17.65 -2.70
N ARG A 71 -3.82 -16.66 -2.30
CA ARG A 71 -4.19 -15.24 -2.32
C ARG A 71 -4.32 -14.68 -3.73
N ILE A 72 -3.49 -15.14 -4.67
CA ILE A 72 -3.56 -14.68 -6.06
C ILE A 72 -4.82 -15.23 -6.72
N ASP A 73 -5.14 -16.51 -6.52
CA ASP A 73 -6.32 -17.14 -7.09
C ASP A 73 -7.61 -16.54 -6.53
N SER A 74 -7.68 -16.27 -5.22
CA SER A 74 -8.85 -15.62 -4.63
C SER A 74 -9.10 -14.22 -5.18
N LEU A 75 -8.03 -13.43 -5.41
CA LEU A 75 -8.13 -12.11 -6.00
C LEU A 75 -8.37 -12.15 -7.52
N ALA A 76 -7.94 -13.20 -8.21
CA ALA A 76 -8.18 -13.40 -9.64
C ALA A 76 -9.61 -13.89 -9.93
N ALA A 77 -10.24 -14.62 -9.00
CA ALA A 77 -11.60 -15.13 -9.15
C ALA A 77 -12.67 -14.01 -9.15
N ASN A 78 -12.39 -12.88 -8.50
CA ASN A 78 -13.30 -11.74 -8.46
C ASN A 78 -12.96 -10.73 -9.57
N THR A 79 -13.94 -10.43 -10.42
CA THR A 79 -13.81 -9.53 -11.59
C THR A 79 -13.32 -8.13 -11.25
N THR A 80 -13.67 -7.63 -10.06
CA THR A 80 -13.25 -6.30 -9.59
C THR A 80 -11.77 -6.27 -9.19
N THR A 81 -11.28 -7.34 -8.56
CA THR A 81 -9.89 -7.43 -8.09
C THR A 81 -8.94 -8.05 -9.11
N ALA A 82 -9.43 -8.82 -10.08
CA ALA A 82 -8.64 -9.53 -11.08
C ALA A 82 -7.74 -8.60 -11.90
N LYS A 83 -8.29 -7.43 -12.29
CA LYS A 83 -7.59 -6.39 -13.08
C LYS A 83 -6.65 -5.52 -12.25
N LEU A 84 -6.65 -5.67 -10.91
CA LEU A 84 -5.76 -4.91 -10.05
C LEU A 84 -4.34 -5.47 -10.10
N LYS A 85 -3.36 -4.57 -10.05
CA LYS A 85 -1.92 -4.93 -9.98
C LYS A 85 -1.44 -5.14 -8.55
N ARG A 86 -2.12 -4.50 -7.60
CA ARG A 86 -1.88 -4.54 -6.16
C ARG A 86 -3.22 -4.47 -5.44
N TYR A 87 -3.35 -5.24 -4.36
CA TYR A 87 -4.51 -5.19 -3.48
C TYR A 87 -4.07 -4.66 -2.12
N ARG A 88 -4.80 -3.68 -1.60
CA ARG A 88 -4.74 -3.22 -0.21
C ARG A 88 -6.12 -3.47 0.37
N ALA A 89 -6.18 -4.15 1.51
CA ALA A 89 -7.46 -4.35 2.18
C ALA A 89 -8.01 -2.98 2.61
N ALA A 90 -9.33 -2.83 2.59
CA ALA A 90 -9.96 -1.69 3.23
C ALA A 90 -9.49 -1.62 4.69
N GLY A 91 -9.11 -0.43 5.16
CA GLY A 91 -8.55 -0.24 6.51
C GLY A 91 -7.07 -0.58 6.66
N SER A 92 -6.35 -1.12 5.66
CA SER A 92 -4.92 -1.47 5.79
C SER A 92 -3.97 -0.25 5.85
N ALA A 93 -4.52 0.96 5.85
CA ALA A 93 -3.79 2.22 6.03
C ALA A 93 -4.31 2.97 7.26
N LYS A 94 -4.98 2.27 8.19
CA LYS A 94 -5.35 2.82 9.49
C LYS A 94 -4.12 2.79 10.38
N THR A 95 -3.64 3.96 10.78
CA THR A 95 -2.57 4.13 11.77
C THR A 95 -3.11 4.04 13.20
N LEU A 96 -4.44 4.13 13.37
CA LEU A 96 -5.15 4.00 14.63
C LEU A 96 -6.21 2.88 14.53
N SER A 97 -6.60 2.29 15.65
CA SER A 97 -7.76 1.39 15.70
C SER A 97 -9.06 2.16 15.43
N ASP A 98 -10.14 1.45 15.12
CA ASP A 98 -11.45 2.06 14.84
C ASP A 98 -11.97 2.84 16.05
N ASP A 99 -11.79 2.30 17.26
CA ASP A 99 -12.16 2.97 18.51
C ASP A 99 -11.34 4.27 18.72
N ALA A 100 -10.04 4.22 18.42
CA ALA A 100 -9.17 5.38 18.54
C ALA A 100 -9.45 6.46 17.48
N GLU A 101 -9.84 6.07 16.26
CA GLU A 101 -10.31 7.02 15.23
C GLU A 101 -11.64 7.68 15.66
N LEU A 102 -12.52 6.96 16.34
CA LEU A 102 -13.79 7.49 16.85
C LEU A 102 -13.55 8.51 17.97
N ASP A 103 -12.71 8.19 18.96
CA ASP A 103 -12.37 9.13 20.04
C ASP A 103 -11.74 10.42 19.50
N LEU A 104 -10.84 10.30 18.52
CA LEU A 104 -10.22 11.46 17.87
C LEU A 104 -11.27 12.31 17.14
N PHE A 105 -12.26 11.68 16.52
CA PHE A 105 -13.35 12.37 15.85
C PHE A 105 -14.27 13.08 16.86
N GLU A 106 -14.63 12.44 17.97
CA GLU A 106 -15.45 13.06 19.03
C GLU A 106 -14.76 14.29 19.61
N TRP A 107 -13.46 14.19 19.91
CA TRP A 107 -12.65 15.33 20.33
C TRP A 107 -12.68 16.45 19.28
N LEU A 108 -12.45 16.13 18.01
CA LEU A 108 -12.44 17.13 16.93
C LEU A 108 -13.78 17.86 16.82
N VAL A 109 -14.89 17.13 16.93
CA VAL A 109 -16.25 17.70 16.94
C VAL A 109 -16.45 18.62 18.14
N ALA A 110 -16.02 18.21 19.34
CA ALA A 110 -16.13 19.02 20.55
C ALA A 110 -15.36 20.35 20.43
N VAL A 111 -14.12 20.31 19.94
CA VAL A 111 -13.28 21.51 19.75
C VAL A 111 -13.89 22.46 18.72
N ARG A 112 -14.43 21.94 17.61
CA ARG A 112 -15.10 22.75 16.58
C ARG A 112 -16.42 23.34 17.03
N ARG A 113 -17.19 22.63 17.86
CA ARG A 113 -18.41 23.17 18.49
C ARG A 113 -18.09 24.42 19.32
N ASN A 114 -16.94 24.43 19.97
CA ASN A 114 -16.43 25.58 20.73
C ASN A 114 -15.81 26.68 19.86
N LYS A 115 -15.95 26.61 18.53
CA LYS A 115 -15.43 27.59 17.55
C LYS A 115 -13.90 27.78 17.61
N ILE A 116 -13.18 26.80 18.14
CA ILE A 116 -11.72 26.81 18.20
C ILE A 116 -11.18 26.25 16.86
N PRO A 117 -10.32 26.99 16.14
CA PRO A 117 -9.68 26.46 14.94
C PRO A 117 -8.68 25.36 15.31
N VAL A 118 -8.79 24.21 14.65
CA VAL A 118 -7.92 23.06 14.91
C VAL A 118 -6.73 23.12 13.96
N SER A 119 -5.54 23.38 14.51
CA SER A 119 -4.30 23.35 13.74
C SER A 119 -3.84 21.91 13.50
N ALA A 120 -2.96 21.71 12.50
CA ALA A 120 -2.35 20.41 12.25
C ALA A 120 -1.53 19.90 13.45
N THR A 121 -0.88 20.80 14.20
CA THR A 121 -0.09 20.44 15.39
C THR A 121 -0.96 19.97 16.54
N MET A 122 -2.11 20.62 16.78
CA MET A 122 -3.08 20.19 17.80
C MET A 122 -3.63 18.81 17.47
N LEU A 123 -4.02 18.59 16.21
CA LEU A 123 -4.51 17.29 15.75
C LEU A 123 -3.45 16.20 15.92
N GLN A 124 -2.19 16.49 15.60
CA GLN A 124 -1.09 15.55 15.77
C GLN A 124 -0.86 15.18 17.24
N GLN A 125 -0.87 16.17 18.14
CA GLN A 125 -0.71 15.94 19.58
C GLN A 125 -1.83 15.08 20.13
N GLU A 126 -3.08 15.40 19.81
CA GLU A 126 -4.22 14.60 20.28
C GLU A 126 -4.18 13.18 19.73
N THR A 127 -3.87 13.03 18.43
CA THR A 127 -3.76 11.70 17.81
C THR A 127 -2.72 10.83 18.52
N LEU A 128 -1.60 11.43 18.95
CA LEU A 128 -0.57 10.72 19.71
C LEU A 128 -1.02 10.35 21.12
N GLU A 129 -1.73 11.25 21.81
CA GLU A 129 -2.27 10.95 23.14
C GLU A 129 -3.31 9.82 23.08
N ILE A 130 -4.23 9.88 22.14
CA ILE A 130 -5.23 8.83 21.93
C ILE A 130 -4.53 7.51 21.55
N ALA A 131 -3.58 7.52 20.61
CA ALA A 131 -2.82 6.32 20.27
C ALA A 131 -2.17 5.65 21.50
N LYS A 132 -1.56 6.42 22.42
CA LYS A 132 -0.98 5.89 23.66
C LYS A 132 -2.02 5.21 24.57
N MET A 133 -3.24 5.73 24.64
CA MET A 133 -4.32 5.11 25.44
C MET A 133 -4.71 3.73 24.91
N TYR A 134 -4.55 3.51 23.61
CA TYR A 134 -4.86 2.25 22.93
C TYR A 134 -3.65 1.33 22.74
N ASP A 135 -2.42 1.85 22.76
CA ASP A 135 -1.17 1.07 22.67
C ASP A 135 -1.01 0.05 23.83
N GLY A 136 -1.68 0.27 24.96
CA GLY A 136 -1.75 -0.67 26.08
C GLY A 136 -2.83 -1.77 25.97
N LYS A 137 -3.70 -1.69 24.96
CA LYS A 137 -4.81 -2.63 24.73
C LYS A 137 -4.67 -3.28 23.35
N ASN A 138 -3.64 -4.11 23.18
CA ASN A 138 -3.51 -4.88 21.95
C ASN A 138 -3.60 -6.39 22.26
N PRO A 139 -4.81 -6.99 22.36
CA PRO A 139 -4.95 -8.36 21.93
C PRO A 139 -4.99 -8.32 20.39
N THR A 140 -3.90 -8.79 19.79
CA THR A 140 -3.76 -9.15 18.37
C THR A 140 -3.74 -8.00 17.34
N GLY A 141 -2.54 -7.48 17.07
CA GLY A 141 -2.29 -6.69 15.86
C GLY A 141 -0.96 -5.95 15.86
N SER A 142 0.15 -6.69 15.82
CA SER A 142 1.50 -6.12 15.62
C SER A 142 1.53 -5.17 14.42
N ILE A 143 1.83 -3.89 14.66
CA ILE A 143 2.27 -2.94 13.64
C ILE A 143 3.51 -2.23 14.19
N ALA A 144 4.61 -2.35 13.44
CA ALA A 144 5.90 -1.73 13.74
C ALA A 144 5.82 -0.19 13.70
N PRO A 145 6.66 0.53 14.46
CA PRO A 145 6.61 1.99 14.52
C PRO A 145 6.97 2.58 13.16
N ALA A 146 5.98 3.18 12.49
CA ALA A 146 6.23 4.06 11.35
C ALA A 146 6.76 5.40 11.88
N ASP A 147 7.83 5.89 11.25
CA ASP A 147 8.46 7.18 11.59
C ASP A 147 7.41 8.27 11.78
N SER A 148 7.49 8.99 12.89
CA SER A 148 6.55 10.03 13.34
C SER A 148 6.28 11.12 12.29
N ASP A 149 7.21 11.31 11.34
CA ASP A 149 7.08 12.26 10.24
C ASP A 149 6.13 11.77 9.13
N GLU A 150 6.00 10.46 8.92
CA GLU A 150 5.11 9.86 7.90
C GLU A 150 3.65 9.89 8.38
N VAL A 151 3.42 9.72 9.68
CA VAL A 151 2.10 9.82 10.31
C VAL A 151 1.56 11.24 10.22
N ALA A 152 2.39 12.25 10.53
CA ALA A 152 2.01 13.66 10.44
C ALA A 152 1.62 14.08 9.02
N GLN A 153 2.41 13.67 8.01
CA GLN A 153 2.13 14.00 6.61
C GLN A 153 0.87 13.29 6.09
N THR A 154 0.60 12.07 6.55
CA THR A 154 -0.58 11.30 6.12
C THR A 154 -1.88 11.85 6.73
N LEU A 155 -1.86 12.25 8.00
CA LEU A 155 -3.01 12.90 8.64
C LEU A 155 -3.29 14.27 8.02
N GLN A 156 -2.25 15.05 7.73
CA GLN A 156 -2.41 16.35 7.08
C GLN A 156 -3.04 16.23 5.69
N VAL A 157 -2.71 15.19 4.91
CA VAL A 157 -3.34 14.93 3.60
C VAL A 157 -4.79 14.45 3.74
N ARG A 158 -5.11 13.64 4.75
CA ARG A 158 -6.48 13.13 4.97
C ARG A 158 -7.45 14.19 5.45
N TYR A 159 -7.00 15.10 6.32
CA TYR A 159 -7.84 16.16 6.87
C TYR A 159 -7.73 17.50 6.14
N ALA A 160 -6.91 17.59 5.08
CA ALA A 160 -6.79 18.80 4.25
C ALA A 160 -8.08 19.20 3.52
N ALA A 161 -9.06 18.28 3.38
CA ALA A 161 -10.37 18.58 2.80
C ALA A 161 -11.40 19.03 3.84
N VAL A 162 -11.04 19.02 5.12
CA VAL A 162 -11.91 19.39 6.25
C VAL A 162 -11.37 20.62 7.00
N LEU A 163 -10.27 21.21 6.55
CA LEU A 163 -9.74 22.52 6.97
C LEU A 163 -10.11 23.57 5.92
#